data_AF-A0A954WZW6-F1
#
_entry.id   AF-A0A954WZW6-F1
#
_cell.length_a   1.000
_cell.length_b   1.000
_cell.length_c   1.000
_cell.angle_alpha   90.00
_cell.angle_beta   90.00
_cell.angle_gamma   90.00
#
_symmetry.space_group_name_H-M   'P 1'
#
loop_
_entity.id
_entity.type
_entity.pdbx_description
1 polymer ?
#
loop_
_entity_poly.entity_id
_entity_poly.type
_entity_poly.pdbx_seq_one_letter_code
_entity_poly.pdbx_strand_id
1 'polypeptide(L)'
;ELPSRSNQCQIYINTELQIQHRCRRVLFIRSSMPKWYEDHGLTGTESANRREFQSLLSDAHRGRFDTILLHEQCRFSREDIFDAMFHWRLFREAGADIVTFQRGRLRFDDLGGIIAAIIDQHGAREESVKLASRVASAQRLRASQGKRIGGTVYGYDRELYDDQGNMVRRVSFREKFRKPATWTSVLVPSDETEAVSEMFGQS
;
A
#
# COMPACT_ATOMS: atom_id res chain seq x y z
N GLU A 1 -4.85 -14.16 21.94
CA GLU A 1 -3.67 -14.37 22.79
C GLU A 1 -2.48 -14.75 21.91
N LEU A 2 -1.29 -14.21 22.19
CA LEU A 2 -0.05 -14.52 21.46
C LEU A 2 0.50 -15.87 21.95
N PRO A 3 0.98 -16.77 21.07
CA PRO A 3 1.46 -18.10 21.45
C PRO A 3 2.71 -18.04 22.35
N SER A 4 2.85 -19.04 23.22
CA SER A 4 3.74 -19.05 24.39
C SER A 4 5.13 -19.69 24.19
N ARG A 5 5.59 -19.92 22.96
CA ARG A 5 6.88 -20.57 22.69
C ARG A 5 7.93 -19.59 22.12
N SER A 6 8.90 -19.22 22.97
CA SER A 6 10.33 -18.91 22.72
C SER A 6 10.86 -17.69 21.88
N ASN A 7 10.86 -16.50 22.52
CA ASN A 7 12.02 -15.57 22.61
C ASN A 7 12.46 -14.62 21.47
N GLN A 8 12.03 -14.67 20.21
CA GLN A 8 12.45 -13.63 19.23
C GLN A 8 11.31 -13.22 18.28
N CYS A 9 10.87 -11.97 18.38
CA CYS A 9 9.83 -11.40 17.52
C CYS A 9 10.44 -10.44 16.51
N GLN A 10 10.02 -10.53 15.25
CA GLN A 10 10.40 -9.58 14.20
C GLN A 10 9.16 -8.85 13.69
N ILE A 11 9.33 -7.57 13.37
CA ILE A 11 8.24 -6.70 13.00
C ILE A 11 8.46 -6.26 11.56
N TYR A 12 7.45 -6.48 10.72
CA TYR A 12 7.46 -6.01 9.35
C TYR A 12 6.50 -4.83 9.23
N ILE A 13 7.04 -3.65 8.92
CA ILE A 13 6.25 -2.43 8.67
C ILE A 13 6.31 -2.12 7.18
N ASN A 14 5.15 -2.10 6.54
CA ASN A 14 4.98 -1.38 5.29
C ASN A 14 4.25 -0.07 5.64
N THR A 15 5.05 0.99 5.77
CA THR A 15 4.69 2.41 5.95
C THR A 15 3.58 2.73 6.95
N GLU A 16 3.98 3.03 8.20
CA GLU A 16 3.46 4.17 8.99
C GLU A 16 4.22 4.27 10.32
N LEU A 17 4.86 5.42 10.57
CA LEU A 17 5.61 5.73 11.81
C LEU A 17 4.79 5.52 13.10
N GLN A 18 3.46 5.51 13.02
CA GLN A 18 2.57 5.28 14.17
C GLN A 18 2.63 3.85 14.71
N ILE A 19 3.03 2.88 13.88
CA ILE A 19 3.12 1.47 14.27
C ILE A 19 4.30 1.24 15.22
N GLN A 20 5.42 1.95 15.02
CA GLN A 20 6.61 1.83 15.86
C GLN A 20 6.32 2.16 17.34
N HIS A 21 5.53 3.22 17.61
CA HIS A 21 5.17 3.61 18.97
C HIS A 21 4.24 2.60 19.64
N ARG A 22 3.27 2.06 18.90
CA ARG A 22 2.30 1.09 19.45
C ARG A 22 2.93 -0.28 19.67
N CYS A 23 3.79 -0.73 18.75
CA CYS A 23 4.56 -1.96 18.88
C CYS A 23 5.60 -1.88 20.00
N ARG A 24 6.29 -0.74 20.19
CA ARG A 24 7.20 -0.54 21.34
C ARG A 24 6.51 -0.80 22.67
N ARG A 25 5.25 -0.39 22.84
CA ARG A 25 4.50 -0.61 24.09
C ARG A 25 4.15 -2.08 24.35
N VAL A 26 3.90 -2.87 23.31
CA VAL A 26 3.51 -4.29 23.41
C VAL A 26 4.73 -5.20 23.54
N LEU A 27 5.83 -4.90 22.83
CA LEU A 27 7.04 -5.73 22.80
C LEU A 27 8.03 -5.45 23.95
N PHE A 28 7.97 -4.27 24.57
CA PHE A 28 8.82 -3.95 25.73
C PHE A 28 8.60 -4.88 26.93
N ILE A 29 7.46 -5.59 26.98
CA ILE A 29 7.09 -6.50 28.07
C ILE A 29 7.92 -7.81 28.05
N ARG A 30 8.61 -8.17 26.96
CA ARG A 30 9.27 -9.50 26.81
C ARG A 30 10.79 -9.50 26.63
N SER A 31 11.49 -8.37 26.87
CA SER A 31 12.96 -8.28 26.85
C SER A 31 13.68 -8.71 25.57
N SER A 32 12.98 -8.88 24.43
CA SER A 32 13.60 -9.06 23.12
C SER A 32 13.43 -7.77 22.30
N MET A 33 14.55 -7.15 21.89
CA MET A 33 14.48 -6.06 20.93
C MET A 33 14.09 -6.63 19.57
N PRO A 34 12.93 -6.26 19.01
CA PRO A 34 12.55 -6.75 17.70
C PRO A 34 13.45 -6.17 16.62
N LYS A 35 13.77 -6.98 15.62
CA LYS A 35 14.33 -6.50 14.36
C LYS A 35 13.19 -5.99 13.48
N TRP A 36 13.37 -4.81 12.93
CA TRP A 36 12.39 -4.16 12.04
C TRP A 36 12.80 -4.37 10.60
N TYR A 37 11.82 -4.72 9.76
CA TYR A 37 11.95 -4.77 8.31
C TYR A 37 11.00 -3.74 7.74
N GLU A 38 11.55 -2.77 7.01
CA GLU A 38 10.81 -1.63 6.51
C GLU A 38 10.88 -1.59 4.99
N ASP A 39 9.78 -1.92 4.35
CA ASP A 39 9.63 -1.75 2.91
C ASP A 39 9.09 -0.35 2.65
N HIS A 40 9.99 0.61 2.41
CA HIS A 40 9.62 1.95 1.95
C HIS A 40 9.25 1.86 0.47
N GLY A 41 8.01 1.46 0.19
CA GLY A 41 7.48 1.42 -1.17
C GLY A 41 7.45 2.80 -1.82
N LEU A 42 8.57 3.24 -2.39
CA LEU A 42 8.65 4.39 -3.28
C LEU A 42 8.00 3.98 -4.60
N THR A 43 6.72 4.35 -4.76
CA THR A 43 6.02 4.49 -6.05
C THR A 43 6.07 3.30 -7.02
N GLY A 44 4.98 2.55 -7.08
CA GLY A 44 4.61 1.78 -8.29
C GLY A 44 5.28 0.42 -8.48
N THR A 45 4.46 -0.63 -8.47
CA THR A 45 4.50 -1.77 -9.43
C THR A 45 5.83 -2.46 -9.77
N GLU A 46 6.81 -2.54 -8.88
CA GLU A 46 7.92 -3.48 -9.05
C GLU A 46 8.12 -4.34 -7.82
N SER A 47 7.59 -5.57 -7.89
CA SER A 47 7.83 -6.66 -6.92
C SER A 47 9.33 -7.01 -6.78
N ALA A 48 10.19 -6.50 -7.67
CA ALA A 48 11.63 -6.74 -7.70
C ALA A 48 12.44 -6.01 -6.59
N ASN A 49 11.86 -5.03 -5.87
CA ASN A 49 12.61 -4.19 -4.92
C ASN A 49 12.33 -4.44 -3.43
N ARG A 50 11.74 -5.59 -3.04
CA ARG A 50 11.44 -5.92 -1.64
C ARG A 50 12.63 -6.55 -0.88
N ARG A 51 13.80 -5.90 -0.85
CA ARG A 51 15.02 -6.45 -0.20
C ARG A 51 14.82 -6.79 1.27
N GLU A 52 14.09 -5.95 1.99
CA GLU A 52 13.77 -6.20 3.40
C GLU A 52 12.83 -7.40 3.57
N PHE A 53 11.88 -7.61 2.66
CA PHE A 53 11.04 -8.79 2.68
C PHE A 53 11.82 -10.08 2.38
N GLN A 54 12.75 -10.04 1.42
CA GLN A 54 13.63 -11.18 1.15
C GLN A 54 14.55 -11.48 2.34
N SER A 55 15.02 -10.44 3.03
CA SER A 55 15.80 -10.59 4.26
C SER A 55 14.97 -11.20 5.39
N LEU A 56 13.68 -10.81 5.52
CA LEU A 56 12.74 -11.42 6.46
C LEU A 56 12.54 -12.91 6.18
N LEU A 57 12.35 -13.30 4.91
CA LEU A 57 12.23 -14.71 4.51
C LEU A 57 13.49 -15.51 4.84
N SER A 58 14.68 -14.94 4.55
CA SER A 58 15.95 -15.59 4.86
C SER A 58 16.16 -15.77 6.37
N ASP A 59 15.82 -14.76 7.16
CA ASP A 59 15.93 -14.82 8.61
C ASP A 59 14.90 -15.79 9.22
N ALA A 60 13.71 -15.92 8.63
CA ALA A 60 12.72 -16.93 9.00
C ALA A 60 13.28 -18.33 8.77
N HIS A 61 13.81 -18.59 7.58
CA HIS A 61 14.36 -19.90 7.22
C HIS A 61 15.56 -20.30 8.09
N ARG A 62 16.31 -19.31 8.61
CA ARG A 62 17.40 -19.50 9.56
C ARG A 62 16.93 -19.69 11.01
N GLY A 63 15.62 -19.64 11.28
CA GLY A 63 15.05 -19.76 12.62
C GLY A 63 15.43 -18.60 13.55
N ARG A 64 15.71 -17.41 13.01
CA ARG A 64 16.09 -16.22 13.82
C ARG A 64 14.92 -15.58 14.54
N PHE A 65 13.71 -16.09 14.33
CA PHE A 65 12.49 -15.66 14.99
C PHE A 65 11.40 -16.71 14.77
N ASP A 66 10.40 -16.68 15.63
CA ASP A 66 9.23 -17.56 15.56
C ASP A 66 7.92 -16.79 15.32
N THR A 67 7.97 -15.46 15.31
CA THR A 67 6.78 -14.62 15.21
C THR A 67 7.04 -13.39 14.35
N ILE A 68 6.18 -13.19 13.35
CA ILE A 68 6.09 -11.99 12.52
C ILE A 68 4.92 -11.15 13.02
N LEU A 69 5.20 -9.92 13.41
CA LEU A 69 4.16 -8.94 13.73
C LEU A 69 3.93 -8.00 12.55
N LEU A 70 2.67 -7.93 12.13
CA LEU A 70 2.15 -7.04 11.09
C LEU A 70 1.16 -6.05 11.71
N HIS A 71 1.04 -4.85 11.14
CA HIS A 71 -0.03 -3.95 11.54
C HIS A 71 -1.39 -4.46 11.06
N GLU A 72 -1.47 -4.80 9.78
CA GLU A 72 -2.67 -5.29 9.09
C GLU A 72 -2.29 -6.44 8.15
N GLN A 73 -3.22 -7.38 7.97
CA GLN A 73 -3.09 -8.46 6.99
C GLN A 73 -2.81 -7.91 5.59
N CYS A 74 -3.38 -6.72 5.34
CA CYS A 74 -3.22 -5.96 4.12
C CYS A 74 -1.80 -5.41 3.85
N ARG A 75 -0.77 -5.71 4.63
CA ARG A 75 0.61 -5.32 4.27
C ARG A 75 1.32 -6.33 3.36
N PHE A 76 0.67 -7.47 3.10
CA PHE A 76 0.90 -8.32 1.94
C PHE A 76 -0.03 -7.98 0.74
N SER A 77 -1.00 -7.06 0.87
CA SER A 77 -2.15 -6.89 -0.05
C SER A 77 -1.88 -6.36 -1.44
N ARG A 78 -0.64 -5.96 -1.74
CA ARG A 78 -0.27 -5.68 -3.13
C ARG A 78 -0.19 -6.96 -3.95
N GLU A 79 0.04 -8.08 -3.28
CA GLU A 79 0.14 -9.40 -3.88
C GLU A 79 -1.26 -10.04 -3.99
N ASP A 80 -1.43 -10.89 -4.99
CA ASP A 80 -2.65 -11.67 -5.14
C ASP A 80 -2.85 -12.60 -3.93
N ILE A 81 -4.07 -13.11 -3.72
CA ILE A 81 -4.33 -14.04 -2.62
C ILE A 81 -3.46 -15.31 -2.71
N PHE A 82 -3.15 -15.77 -3.93
CA PHE A 82 -2.26 -16.91 -4.16
C PHE A 82 -0.82 -16.62 -3.71
N ASP A 83 -0.31 -15.41 -3.97
CA ASP A 83 1.02 -14.99 -3.53
C ASP A 83 1.10 -14.90 -2.00
N ALA A 84 0.05 -14.35 -1.37
CA ALA A 84 -0.03 -14.29 0.10
C ALA A 84 -0.01 -15.71 0.71
N MET A 85 -0.76 -16.65 0.13
CA MET A 85 -0.77 -18.05 0.57
C MET A 85 0.61 -18.72 0.42
N PHE A 86 1.35 -18.42 -0.65
CA PHE A 86 2.70 -18.91 -0.84
C PHE A 86 3.62 -18.45 0.29
N HIS A 87 3.59 -17.16 0.64
CA HIS A 87 4.39 -16.63 1.74
C HIS A 87 3.96 -17.17 3.11
N TRP A 88 2.66 -17.32 3.38
CA TRP A 88 2.18 -17.94 4.62
C TRP A 88 2.69 -19.37 4.78
N ARG A 89 2.72 -20.12 3.68
CA ARG A 89 3.29 -21.46 3.67
C ARG A 89 4.78 -21.46 4.03
N LEU A 90 5.57 -20.58 3.42
CA LEU A 90 7.02 -20.47 3.70
C LEU A 90 7.30 -20.15 5.18
N PHE A 91 6.57 -19.20 5.76
CA PHE A 91 6.75 -18.87 7.18
C PHE A 91 6.33 -20.01 8.10
N ARG A 92 5.22 -20.70 7.78
CA ARG A 92 4.78 -21.89 8.54
C ARG A 92 5.81 -23.01 8.48
N GLU A 93 6.37 -23.30 7.31
CA GLU A 93 7.43 -24.32 7.14
C GLU A 93 8.71 -23.93 7.89
N ALA A 94 9.00 -22.64 8.02
CA ALA A 94 10.08 -22.10 8.84
C ALA A 94 9.77 -22.06 10.35
N GLY A 95 8.56 -22.45 10.78
CA GLY A 95 8.14 -22.41 12.18
C GLY A 95 7.80 -21.01 12.70
N ALA A 96 7.56 -20.05 11.81
CA ALA A 96 7.21 -18.67 12.15
C ALA A 96 5.69 -18.42 12.03
N ASP A 97 5.08 -17.99 13.13
CA ASP A 97 3.69 -17.56 13.21
C ASP A 97 3.52 -16.13 12.68
N ILE A 98 2.38 -15.86 12.03
CA ILE A 98 2.02 -14.52 11.58
C ILE A 98 0.96 -13.96 12.51
N VAL A 99 1.22 -12.77 13.06
CA VAL A 99 0.32 -12.07 13.95
C VAL A 99 0.04 -10.67 13.41
N THR A 100 -1.22 -10.29 13.37
CA THR A 100 -1.65 -8.94 13.01
C THR A 100 -2.05 -8.15 14.26
N PHE A 101 -1.78 -6.85 14.27
CA PHE A 101 -2.18 -5.97 15.37
C PHE A 101 -3.70 -5.90 15.50
N GLN A 102 -4.42 -5.93 14.39
CA GLN A 102 -5.88 -5.82 14.37
C GLN A 102 -6.64 -7.08 14.74
N ARG A 103 -6.16 -8.26 14.29
CA ARG A 103 -6.92 -9.53 14.40
C ARG A 103 -6.21 -10.62 15.18
N GLY A 104 -4.98 -10.40 15.60
CA GLY A 104 -4.18 -11.41 16.30
C GLY A 104 -3.56 -12.43 15.34
N ARG A 105 -3.29 -13.64 15.86
CA ARG A 105 -2.59 -14.71 15.13
C ARG A 105 -3.43 -15.23 13.97
N LEU A 106 -2.84 -15.32 12.80
CA LEU A 106 -3.43 -16.03 11.66
C LEU A 106 -3.31 -17.55 11.91
N ARG A 107 -4.44 -18.24 11.77
CA ARG A 107 -4.54 -19.68 12.03
C ARG A 107 -4.44 -20.45 10.71
N PHE A 108 -3.44 -21.30 10.61
CA PHE A 108 -3.18 -22.16 9.44
C PHE A 108 -3.08 -23.64 9.82
N ASP A 109 -3.51 -23.96 11.03
CA ASP A 109 -3.54 -25.28 11.67
C ASP A 109 -4.79 -26.08 11.31
N ASP A 110 -5.92 -25.40 11.07
CA ASP A 110 -7.16 -26.02 10.61
C ASP A 110 -7.76 -25.31 9.37
N LEU A 111 -8.64 -26.02 8.66
CA LEU A 111 -9.29 -25.53 7.45
C LEU A 111 -10.12 -24.26 7.71
N GLY A 112 -10.76 -24.16 8.88
CA GLY A 112 -11.56 -22.99 9.25
C GLY A 112 -10.69 -21.74 9.44
N GLY A 113 -9.51 -21.89 10.04
CA GLY A 113 -8.50 -20.84 10.15
C GLY A 113 -8.02 -20.35 8.79
N ILE A 114 -7.73 -21.29 7.87
CA ILE A 114 -7.29 -20.97 6.51
C ILE A 114 -8.38 -20.22 5.74
N ILE A 115 -9.63 -20.70 5.79
CA ILE A 115 -10.77 -20.04 5.13
C ILE A 115 -10.97 -18.62 5.68
N ALA A 116 -10.94 -18.45 7.00
CA ALA A 116 -11.07 -17.14 7.62
C ALA A 116 -9.96 -16.18 7.17
N ALA A 117 -8.70 -16.65 7.12
CA ALA A 117 -7.57 -15.85 6.65
C ALA A 117 -7.73 -15.45 5.17
N ILE A 118 -8.24 -16.34 4.31
CA ILE A 118 -8.51 -16.06 2.89
C ILE A 118 -9.61 -15.01 2.74
N ILE A 119 -10.74 -15.18 3.44
CA ILE A 119 -11.87 -14.23 3.38
C ILE A 119 -11.42 -12.84 3.84
N ASP A 120 -10.66 -12.78 4.93
CA ASP A 120 -10.16 -11.52 5.48
C ASP A 120 -9.19 -10.83 4.50
N GLN A 121 -8.28 -11.59 3.89
CA GLN A 121 -7.35 -11.05 2.89
C GLN A 121 -8.10 -10.54 1.65
N HIS A 122 -9.10 -11.29 1.17
CA HIS A 122 -9.90 -10.91 0.03
C HIS A 122 -10.72 -9.64 0.30
N GLY A 123 -11.42 -9.58 1.44
CA GLY A 123 -12.21 -8.43 1.83
C GLY A 123 -11.37 -7.17 1.96
N ALA A 124 -10.21 -7.27 2.60
CA ALA A 124 -9.32 -6.12 2.78
C ALA A 124 -8.71 -5.62 1.44
N ARG A 125 -8.49 -6.53 0.47
CA ARG A 125 -8.11 -6.17 -0.90
C ARG A 125 -9.27 -5.51 -1.66
N GLU A 126 -10.47 -6.06 -1.58
CA GLU A 126 -11.65 -5.44 -2.19
C GLU A 126 -11.90 -4.03 -1.66
N GLU A 127 -11.78 -3.81 -0.35
CA GLU A 127 -11.94 -2.50 0.26
C GLU A 127 -10.90 -1.51 -0.27
N SER A 128 -9.64 -1.94 -0.41
CA SER A 128 -8.56 -1.13 -0.98
C SER A 128 -8.84 -0.75 -2.43
N VAL A 129 -9.32 -1.70 -3.24
CA VAL A 129 -9.70 -1.47 -4.65
C VAL A 129 -10.92 -0.54 -4.74
N LYS A 130 -11.94 -0.75 -3.91
CA LYS A 130 -13.13 0.12 -3.84
C LYS A 130 -12.76 1.53 -3.41
N LEU A 131 -11.88 1.70 -2.43
CA LEU A 131 -11.37 3.00 -2.01
C LEU A 131 -10.61 3.70 -3.15
N ALA A 132 -9.68 2.99 -3.80
CA ALA A 132 -8.94 3.53 -4.95
C ALA A 132 -9.88 3.96 -6.09
N SER A 133 -10.89 3.13 -6.40
CA SER A 133 -11.92 3.44 -7.41
C SER A 133 -12.74 4.67 -7.03
N ARG A 134 -13.16 4.80 -5.76
CA ARG A 134 -13.87 5.99 -5.26
C ARG A 134 -13.00 7.25 -5.34
N VAL A 135 -11.73 7.17 -4.96
CA VAL A 135 -10.78 8.30 -5.05
C VAL A 135 -10.60 8.71 -6.51
N ALA A 136 -10.36 7.76 -7.41
CA ALA A 136 -10.25 8.03 -8.84
C ALA A 136 -11.54 8.67 -9.38
N SER A 137 -12.70 8.13 -9.05
CA SER A 137 -14.01 8.66 -9.47
C SER A 137 -14.24 10.09 -8.96
N ALA A 138 -13.89 10.38 -7.71
CA ALA A 138 -13.98 11.71 -7.14
C ALA A 138 -13.00 12.71 -7.81
N GLN A 139 -11.79 12.25 -8.15
CA GLN A 139 -10.83 13.06 -8.92
C GLN A 139 -11.36 13.35 -10.33
N ARG A 140 -11.95 12.36 -11.01
CA ARG A 140 -12.60 12.53 -12.33
C ARG A 140 -13.71 13.57 -12.30
N LEU A 141 -14.63 13.46 -11.34
CA LEU A 141 -15.76 14.39 -11.20
C LEU A 141 -15.29 15.83 -10.97
N ARG A 142 -14.20 16.03 -10.21
CA ARG A 142 -13.66 17.37 -9.99
C ARG A 142 -12.91 17.90 -11.21
N ALA A 143 -12.18 17.03 -11.90
CA ALA A 143 -11.51 17.38 -13.14
C ALA A 143 -12.50 17.80 -14.23
N SER A 144 -13.65 17.14 -14.36
CA SER A 144 -14.72 17.56 -15.28
C SER A 144 -15.35 18.90 -14.90
N GLN A 145 -15.24 19.33 -13.63
CA GLN A 145 -15.62 20.65 -13.15
C GLN A 145 -14.47 21.69 -13.25
N GLY A 146 -13.34 21.33 -13.87
CA GLY A 146 -12.15 22.18 -13.96
C GLY A 146 -11.36 22.35 -12.65
N LYS A 147 -11.72 21.62 -11.57
CA LYS A 147 -11.15 21.77 -10.23
C LYS A 147 -10.10 20.69 -9.94
N ARG A 148 -8.99 21.06 -9.28
CA ARG A 148 -7.90 20.15 -8.89
C ARG A 148 -7.88 19.87 -7.38
N ILE A 149 -7.70 18.61 -6.97
CA ILE A 149 -7.10 18.26 -5.67
C ILE A 149 -5.88 17.36 -5.88
N GLY A 150 -4.69 17.92 -5.61
CA GLY A 150 -3.43 17.17 -5.62
C GLY A 150 -3.04 16.61 -7.00
N GLY A 151 -1.75 16.29 -7.17
CA GLY A 151 -1.22 15.48 -8.27
C GLY A 151 -1.53 15.94 -9.71
N THR A 152 -1.16 15.08 -10.65
CA THR A 152 -1.59 15.08 -12.05
C THR A 152 -2.75 14.09 -12.21
N VAL A 153 -3.73 14.43 -13.05
CA VAL A 153 -4.88 13.58 -13.36
C VAL A 153 -4.67 13.03 -14.76
N TYR A 154 -4.64 11.70 -14.92
CA TYR A 154 -4.52 11.06 -16.24
C TYR A 154 -5.65 11.55 -17.16
N GLY A 155 -5.37 11.79 -18.44
CA GLY A 155 -6.37 12.26 -19.42
C GLY A 155 -6.76 13.76 -19.33
N TYR A 156 -6.16 14.53 -18.41
CA TYR A 156 -6.39 15.97 -18.28
C TYR A 156 -5.09 16.78 -18.27
N ASP A 157 -4.95 17.73 -19.19
CA ASP A 157 -3.86 18.70 -19.19
C ASP A 157 -4.15 19.87 -18.23
N ARG A 158 -3.12 20.68 -18.00
CA ARG A 158 -3.21 21.89 -17.16
C ARG A 158 -3.01 23.12 -18.03
N GLU A 159 -4.03 23.96 -18.11
CA GLU A 159 -3.85 25.34 -18.56
C GLU A 159 -3.46 26.20 -17.37
N LEU A 160 -2.36 26.93 -17.51
CA LEU A 160 -1.79 27.79 -16.51
C LEU A 160 -2.06 29.24 -16.87
N TYR A 161 -2.47 30.01 -15.87
CA TYR A 161 -2.73 31.44 -16.02
C TYR A 161 -1.81 32.23 -15.09
N ASP A 162 -1.32 33.37 -15.56
CA ASP A 162 -0.55 34.30 -14.74
C ASP A 162 -1.43 35.03 -13.69
N ASP A 163 -0.84 35.95 -12.94
CA ASP A 163 -1.52 36.76 -11.93
C ASP A 163 -2.50 37.79 -12.54
N GLN A 164 -2.40 38.06 -13.84
CA GLN A 164 -3.30 38.92 -14.60
C GLN A 164 -4.45 38.11 -15.24
N GLY A 165 -4.40 36.78 -15.16
CA GLY A 165 -5.41 35.89 -15.73
C GLY A 165 -5.17 35.52 -17.20
N ASN A 166 -4.01 35.82 -17.78
CA ASN A 166 -3.69 35.41 -19.15
C ASN A 166 -3.21 33.97 -19.19
N MET A 167 -3.68 33.18 -20.17
CA MET A 167 -3.18 31.83 -20.38
C MET A 167 -1.73 31.90 -20.86
N VAL A 168 -0.82 31.34 -20.06
CA VAL A 168 0.63 31.38 -20.34
C VAL A 168 1.15 30.06 -20.89
N ARG A 169 0.54 28.93 -20.49
CA ARG A 169 1.04 27.61 -20.89
C ARG A 169 0.00 26.51 -20.69
N ARG A 170 -0.04 25.55 -21.62
CA ARG A 170 -0.65 24.24 -21.42
C ARG A 170 0.43 23.21 -21.10
N VAL A 171 0.19 22.38 -20.10
CA VAL A 171 1.12 21.35 -19.62
C VAL A 171 0.43 20.00 -19.64
N SER A 172 0.98 19.05 -20.40
CA SER A 172 0.47 17.67 -20.45
C SER A 172 0.49 17.01 -19.08
N PHE A 173 -0.44 16.08 -18.82
CA PHE A 173 -0.44 15.26 -17.61
C PHE A 173 0.82 14.40 -17.45
N ARG A 174 1.55 14.13 -18.55
CA ARG A 174 2.84 13.42 -18.53
C ARG A 174 4.01 14.33 -18.14
N GLU A 175 3.85 15.65 -18.26
CA GLU A 175 4.90 16.61 -17.99
C GLU A 175 4.89 17.07 -16.51
N LYS A 176 6.06 16.95 -15.87
CA LYS A 176 6.29 17.51 -14.53
C LYS A 176 6.65 18.99 -14.62
N PHE A 177 5.66 19.85 -14.43
CA PHE A 177 5.85 21.29 -14.25
C PHE A 177 5.41 21.77 -12.86
N ARG A 178 6.24 22.59 -12.21
CA ARG A 178 5.91 23.27 -10.96
C ARG A 178 5.60 24.73 -11.26
N LYS A 179 4.32 25.10 -11.21
CA LYS A 179 3.89 26.48 -11.43
C LYS A 179 4.34 27.42 -10.29
N PRO A 180 4.61 28.70 -10.57
CA PRO A 180 4.73 29.74 -9.56
C PRO A 180 3.53 29.79 -8.60
N ALA A 181 3.74 30.35 -7.41
CA ALA A 181 2.72 30.43 -6.38
C ALA A 181 1.53 31.31 -6.78
N THR A 182 1.80 32.41 -7.47
CA THR A 182 0.81 33.42 -7.91
C THR A 182 -0.05 32.96 -9.09
N TRP A 183 0.43 31.98 -9.87
CA TRP A 183 -0.29 31.48 -11.04
C TRP A 183 -1.50 30.64 -10.64
N THR A 184 -2.51 30.59 -11.49
CA THR A 184 -3.63 29.65 -11.33
C THR A 184 -3.56 28.54 -12.37
N SER A 185 -4.34 27.48 -12.18
CA SER A 185 -4.39 26.37 -13.13
C SER A 185 -5.78 25.78 -13.20
N VAL A 186 -6.24 25.48 -14.41
CA VAL A 186 -7.49 24.78 -14.68
C VAL A 186 -7.17 23.46 -15.38
N LEU A 187 -7.93 22.41 -15.06
CA LEU A 187 -7.83 21.13 -15.76
C LEU A 187 -8.69 21.17 -17.03
N VAL A 188 -8.10 20.78 -18.15
CA VAL A 188 -8.79 20.65 -19.45
C VAL A 188 -8.57 19.23 -20.00
N PRO A 189 -9.50 18.65 -20.76
CA PRO A 189 -9.28 17.35 -21.40
C PRO A 189 -7.97 17.36 -22.20
N SER A 190 -7.18 16.29 -22.09
CA SER A 190 -5.89 16.20 -22.77
C SER A 190 -6.07 16.15 -24.30
N ASP A 191 -5.06 16.61 -25.03
CA ASP A 191 -5.03 16.43 -26.48
C ASP A 191 -4.73 14.97 -26.88
N GLU A 192 -4.28 14.14 -25.93
CA GLU A 192 -4.13 12.69 -26.11
C GLU A 192 -5.50 11.99 -26.12
N THR A 193 -6.08 11.83 -27.31
CA THR A 193 -7.40 11.24 -27.52
C THR A 193 -7.53 9.80 -27.00
N GLU A 194 -6.46 9.01 -27.05
CA GLU A 194 -6.42 7.65 -26.47
C GLU A 194 -6.59 7.70 -24.94
N ALA A 195 -5.80 8.54 -24.26
CA ALA A 195 -5.87 8.71 -22.81
C ALA A 195 -7.23 9.26 -22.35
N VAL A 196 -7.81 10.18 -23.13
CA VAL A 196 -9.17 10.69 -22.93
C VAL A 196 -10.20 9.58 -23.12
N SER A 197 -10.11 8.80 -24.20
CA SER A 197 -11.03 7.70 -24.50
C SER A 197 -11.02 6.59 -23.43
N GLU A 198 -9.83 6.14 -23.01
CA GLU A 198 -9.68 5.19 -21.90
C GLU A 198 -10.25 5.72 -20.58
N MET A 199 -10.13 7.03 -20.36
CA MET A 199 -10.59 7.67 -19.13
C MET A 199 -12.12 7.79 -19.06
N PHE A 200 -12.76 8.15 -20.18
CA PHE A 200 -14.20 8.37 -20.23
C PHE A 200 -15.00 7.14 -20.67
N GLY A 201 -14.32 6.07 -21.12
CA GLY A 201 -14.94 4.82 -21.51
C GLY A 201 -16.00 5.04 -22.57
N GLN A 202 -15.60 5.17 -23.82
CA GLN A 202 -16.56 4.92 -24.88
C GLN A 202 -16.88 3.42 -24.89
N SER A 203 -18.12 3.13 -24.54
CA SER A 203 -18.84 1.86 -24.72
C SER A 203 -18.74 1.33 -26.14
#